data_AF-A0A960J5A1-F1
#
_entry.id   AF-A0A960J5A1-F1
#
_cell.length_a   1.000
_cell.length_b   1.000
_cell.length_c   1.000
_cell.angle_alpha   90.00
_cell.angle_beta   90.00
_cell.angle_gamma   90.00
#
_symmetry.space_group_name_H-M   'P 1'
#
loop_
_entity.id
_entity.type
_entity.pdbx_description
1 polymer ?
#
loop_
_entity_poly.entity_id
_entity_poly.type
_entity_poly.pdbx_seq_one_letter_code
_entity_poly.pdbx_strand_id
1 'polypeptide(L)'
;MAKKISASVGKGGKNYPPDVKTIQALLNAAGATPKLDVDGKCGPKTYWAITQFQQKNLGFGDGRVDVPGKTLDALTAAYKPGAPPPPKPDNPAQVDKPEGLSPLRQKIIAIAQQQAAPPPGKVSDLVTIQDPATGKVMRKGWQQLQRFFDEAVSGWTPNHWKDPKILAGVQIPGRRIPQPGTSGVSWCGIFATWVLIEAGMNVKWGLGKGINLPIKADQGFRAGDVCIKKGDRVHHFIPITDGDPMQTVNGNSDNQSILIKPLARSQVAYYYQVD
;
A
#
# COMPACT_ATOMS: atom_id res chain seq x y z
N MET A 1 -2.56 5.45 -35.53
CA MET A 1 -3.97 5.12 -35.26
C MET A 1 -4.19 4.98 -33.76
N ALA A 2 -5.28 5.52 -33.21
CA ALA A 2 -5.65 5.32 -31.80
C ALA A 2 -5.81 3.82 -31.50
N LYS A 3 -5.14 3.31 -30.46
CA LYS A 3 -5.27 1.91 -30.04
C LYS A 3 -6.70 1.71 -29.52
N LYS A 4 -7.48 0.87 -30.21
CA LYS A 4 -8.86 0.52 -29.82
C LYS A 4 -8.85 -0.84 -29.13
N ILE A 5 -9.74 -1.00 -28.16
CA ILE A 5 -10.11 -2.28 -27.54
C ILE A 5 -11.54 -2.64 -27.93
N SER A 6 -11.85 -3.93 -28.05
CA SER A 6 -13.14 -4.45 -28.53
C SER A 6 -14.21 -4.59 -27.43
N ALA A 7 -13.80 -4.77 -26.18
CA ALA A 7 -14.67 -4.90 -25.02
C ALA A 7 -14.00 -4.39 -23.74
N SER A 8 -14.76 -4.31 -22.64
CA SER A 8 -14.26 -3.77 -21.38
C SER A 8 -13.16 -4.64 -20.74
N VAL A 9 -12.19 -3.96 -20.11
CA VAL A 9 -11.03 -4.56 -19.42
C VAL A 9 -10.97 -4.07 -17.98
N GLY A 10 -10.52 -4.89 -17.04
CA GLY A 10 -10.46 -4.58 -15.62
C GLY A 10 -11.58 -5.25 -14.82
N LYS A 11 -11.98 -4.61 -13.72
CA LYS A 11 -12.95 -5.16 -12.75
C LYS A 11 -14.30 -5.44 -13.39
N GLY A 12 -14.71 -6.71 -13.38
CA GLY A 12 -15.97 -7.16 -13.99
C GLY A 12 -16.06 -6.92 -15.51
N GLY A 13 -14.93 -6.65 -16.16
CA GLY A 13 -14.85 -6.50 -17.61
C GLY A 13 -14.85 -7.84 -18.33
N LYS A 14 -15.06 -7.82 -19.66
CA LYS A 14 -14.95 -9.01 -20.52
C LYS A 14 -13.53 -9.57 -20.53
N ASN A 15 -12.52 -8.71 -20.39
CA ASN A 15 -11.11 -9.09 -20.26
C ASN A 15 -10.60 -9.99 -21.40
N TYR A 16 -11.01 -9.70 -22.64
CA TYR A 16 -10.49 -10.44 -23.78
C TYR A 16 -8.97 -10.25 -23.88
N PRO A 17 -8.17 -11.34 -24.04
CA PRO A 17 -6.71 -11.24 -23.98
C PRO A 17 -6.09 -10.19 -24.90
N PRO A 18 -6.55 -9.97 -26.16
CA PRO A 18 -6.05 -8.89 -27.01
C PRO A 18 -6.29 -7.48 -26.43
N ASP A 19 -7.45 -7.26 -25.82
CA ASP A 19 -7.80 -5.99 -25.20
C ASP A 19 -6.98 -5.75 -23.93
N VAL A 20 -6.80 -6.80 -23.12
CA VAL A 20 -5.97 -6.75 -21.91
C VAL A 20 -4.52 -6.42 -22.27
N LYS A 21 -3.94 -7.04 -23.30
CA LYS A 21 -2.59 -6.70 -23.79
C LYS A 21 -2.49 -5.24 -24.21
N THR A 22 -3.52 -4.74 -24.90
CA THR A 22 -3.57 -3.34 -25.32
C THR A 22 -3.55 -2.41 -24.11
N ILE A 23 -4.38 -2.67 -23.10
CA ILE A 23 -4.43 -1.88 -21.87
C ILE A 23 -3.15 -2.00 -21.04
N GLN A 24 -2.58 -3.20 -20.88
CA GLN A 24 -1.30 -3.39 -20.20
C GLN A 24 -0.18 -2.59 -20.87
N ALA A 25 -0.12 -2.59 -22.20
CA ALA A 25 0.85 -1.80 -22.96
C ALA A 25 0.64 -0.29 -22.78
N LEU A 26 -0.62 0.19 -22.81
CA LEU A 26 -0.95 1.60 -22.58
C LEU A 26 -0.60 2.04 -21.15
N LEU A 27 -0.91 1.22 -20.14
CA LEU A 27 -0.57 1.49 -18.74
C LEU A 27 0.94 1.53 -18.51
N ASN A 28 1.69 0.60 -19.10
CA ASN A 28 3.15 0.63 -19.06
C ASN A 28 3.71 1.90 -19.71
N ALA A 29 3.16 2.32 -20.86
CA ALA A 29 3.54 3.57 -21.52
C ALA A 29 3.19 4.79 -20.66
N ALA A 30 2.12 4.72 -19.87
CA ALA A 30 1.71 5.75 -18.91
C ALA A 30 2.47 5.69 -17.57
N GLY A 31 3.48 4.83 -17.42
CA GLY A 31 4.34 4.76 -16.24
C GLY A 31 3.83 3.86 -15.10
N ALA A 32 3.08 2.80 -15.40
CA ALA A 32 2.64 1.82 -14.40
C ALA A 32 3.84 1.26 -13.59
N THR A 33 3.73 1.29 -12.25
CA THR A 33 4.77 0.86 -11.32
C THR A 33 4.18 -0.05 -10.24
N PRO A 34 4.49 -1.38 -10.21
CA PRO A 34 5.47 -2.05 -11.04
C PRO A 34 5.02 -2.16 -12.51
N LYS A 35 6.00 -2.26 -13.41
CA LYS A 35 5.74 -2.54 -14.83
C LYS A 35 4.97 -3.85 -14.98
N LEU A 36 3.95 -3.86 -15.84
CA LEU A 36 3.13 -5.02 -16.13
C LEU A 36 3.77 -5.89 -17.20
N ASP A 37 3.63 -7.21 -17.06
CA ASP A 37 3.81 -8.12 -18.18
C ASP A 37 2.66 -7.93 -19.17
N VAL A 38 2.95 -7.84 -20.47
CA VAL A 38 1.93 -7.70 -21.53
C VAL A 38 1.43 -9.10 -21.93
N ASP A 39 0.88 -9.81 -20.96
CA ASP A 39 0.52 -11.23 -21.05
C ASP A 39 -0.94 -11.46 -21.47
N GLY A 40 -1.78 -10.43 -21.45
CA GLY A 40 -3.21 -10.53 -21.74
C GLY A 40 -4.05 -11.09 -20.59
N LYS A 41 -3.48 -11.23 -19.39
CA LYS A 41 -4.18 -11.66 -18.19
C LYS A 41 -4.54 -10.46 -17.33
N CYS A 42 -5.84 -10.22 -17.15
CA CYS A 42 -6.30 -9.13 -16.29
C CYS A 42 -6.24 -9.54 -14.81
N GLY A 43 -5.03 -9.80 -14.31
CA GLY A 43 -4.78 -10.16 -12.92
C GLY A 43 -4.74 -8.95 -11.98
N PRO A 44 -4.46 -9.18 -10.68
CA PRO A 44 -4.46 -8.13 -9.65
C PRO A 44 -3.55 -6.93 -9.98
N LYS A 45 -2.39 -7.17 -10.64
CA LYS A 45 -1.47 -6.12 -11.07
C LYS A 45 -2.08 -5.22 -12.14
N THR A 46 -2.73 -5.80 -13.15
CA THR A 46 -3.40 -5.03 -14.23
C THR A 46 -4.58 -4.25 -13.68
N TYR A 47 -5.40 -4.88 -12.84
CA TYR A 47 -6.48 -4.19 -12.12
C TYR A 47 -5.96 -2.98 -11.33
N TRP A 48 -4.91 -3.19 -10.52
CA TRP A 48 -4.34 -2.13 -9.70
C TRP A 48 -3.76 -0.99 -10.55
N ALA A 49 -3.06 -1.32 -11.65
CA ALA A 49 -2.53 -0.31 -12.56
C ALA A 49 -3.64 0.53 -13.22
N ILE A 50 -4.78 -0.09 -13.59
CA ILE A 50 -5.96 0.66 -14.08
C ILE A 50 -6.47 1.60 -13.00
N THR A 51 -6.67 1.10 -11.78
CA THR A 51 -7.15 1.91 -10.66
C THR A 51 -6.22 3.09 -10.36
N GLN A 52 -4.90 2.88 -10.33
CA GLN A 52 -3.93 3.95 -10.10
C GLN A 52 -3.93 4.98 -11.23
N PHE A 53 -4.01 4.53 -12.48
CA PHE A 53 -4.08 5.44 -13.62
C PHE A 53 -5.32 6.33 -13.54
N GLN A 54 -6.48 5.76 -13.21
CA GLN A 54 -7.72 6.52 -13.06
C GLN A 54 -7.63 7.51 -11.88
N GLN A 55 -7.10 7.09 -10.73
CA GLN A 55 -7.01 7.96 -9.56
C GLN A 55 -6.12 9.17 -9.86
N LYS A 56 -5.00 8.92 -10.53
CA LYS A 56 -4.03 9.95 -10.90
C LYS A 56 -4.57 10.94 -11.94
N ASN A 57 -5.31 10.47 -12.95
CA ASN A 57 -5.64 11.28 -14.13
C ASN A 57 -7.11 11.70 -14.23
N LEU A 58 -8.01 11.02 -13.53
CA LEU A 58 -9.47 11.18 -13.68
C LEU A 58 -10.21 11.45 -12.37
N GLY A 59 -9.53 11.37 -11.22
CA GLY A 59 -10.11 11.63 -9.91
C GLY A 59 -11.04 10.54 -9.38
N PHE A 60 -11.09 9.36 -10.01
CA PHE A 60 -11.82 8.18 -9.55
C PHE A 60 -10.98 6.91 -9.74
N GLY A 61 -11.37 5.75 -9.19
CA GLY A 61 -10.56 4.53 -9.30
C GLY A 61 -11.37 3.26 -9.12
N ASP A 62 -12.16 2.90 -10.12
CA ASP A 62 -13.00 1.69 -10.10
C ASP A 62 -12.27 0.46 -10.65
N GLY A 63 -11.13 0.67 -11.31
CA GLY A 63 -10.31 -0.36 -11.95
C GLY A 63 -10.95 -0.98 -13.19
N ARG A 64 -11.80 -0.24 -13.90
CA ARG A 64 -12.49 -0.69 -15.12
C ARG A 64 -12.28 0.28 -16.30
N VAL A 65 -12.01 -0.29 -17.46
CA VAL A 65 -11.89 0.41 -18.75
C VAL A 65 -13.04 -0.05 -19.65
N ASP A 66 -13.99 0.84 -19.94
CA ASP A 66 -15.12 0.56 -20.83
C ASP A 66 -14.92 1.12 -22.25
N VAL A 67 -15.70 0.63 -23.21
CA VAL A 67 -15.70 1.05 -24.61
C VAL A 67 -17.10 1.51 -25.01
N PRO A 68 -17.30 2.79 -25.40
CA PRO A 68 -16.39 3.92 -25.16
C PRO A 68 -16.28 4.26 -23.66
N GLY A 69 -15.25 5.02 -23.25
CA GLY A 69 -15.11 5.40 -21.84
C GLY A 69 -13.92 6.29 -21.50
N LYS A 70 -14.08 7.12 -20.45
CA LYS A 70 -13.10 8.12 -20.00
C LYS A 70 -11.71 7.55 -19.74
N THR A 71 -11.63 6.34 -19.18
CA THR A 71 -10.34 5.68 -18.91
C THR A 71 -9.59 5.36 -20.20
N LEU A 72 -10.29 4.89 -21.23
CA LEU A 72 -9.69 4.56 -22.52
C LEU A 72 -9.23 5.82 -23.26
N ASP A 73 -10.05 6.87 -23.23
CA ASP A 73 -9.73 8.17 -23.85
C ASP A 73 -8.46 8.76 -23.22
N ALA A 74 -8.37 8.76 -21.89
CA ALA A 74 -7.20 9.26 -21.18
C ALA A 74 -5.93 8.42 -21.43
N LEU A 75 -6.05 7.08 -21.46
CA LEU A 75 -4.92 6.20 -21.80
C LEU A 75 -4.41 6.45 -23.22
N THR A 76 -5.32 6.66 -24.16
CA THR A 76 -4.99 6.91 -25.56
C THR A 76 -4.39 8.30 -25.75
N ALA A 77 -4.92 9.33 -25.07
CA ALA A 77 -4.38 10.68 -25.10
C ALA A 77 -2.98 10.75 -24.47
N ALA A 78 -2.71 9.97 -23.42
CA ALA A 78 -1.39 9.85 -22.80
C ALA A 78 -0.38 9.07 -23.68
N TYR A 79 -0.84 8.33 -24.70
CA TYR A 79 0.00 7.49 -25.54
C TYR A 79 0.58 8.25 -26.75
N LYS A 80 1.90 8.48 -26.75
CA LYS A 80 2.64 9.07 -27.88
C LYS A 80 3.34 7.97 -28.70
N PRO A 81 2.92 7.69 -29.95
CA PRO A 81 3.60 6.71 -30.81
C PRO A 81 5.03 7.17 -31.13
N GLY A 82 6.03 6.30 -30.93
CA GLY A 82 7.43 6.62 -31.26
C GLY A 82 8.15 7.51 -30.25
N ALA A 83 7.51 7.86 -29.13
CA ALA A 83 8.28 8.32 -27.98
C ALA A 83 9.24 7.18 -27.58
N PRO A 84 10.55 7.44 -27.39
CA PRO A 84 11.41 6.47 -26.74
C PRO A 84 10.71 6.04 -25.45
N PRO A 85 10.83 4.77 -25.02
CA PRO A 85 10.31 4.37 -23.73
C PRO A 85 10.70 5.47 -22.73
N PRO A 86 9.78 5.93 -21.85
CA PRO A 86 10.16 6.88 -20.81
C PRO A 86 11.48 6.36 -20.25
N PRO A 87 12.49 7.25 -20.07
CA PRO A 87 13.85 6.82 -19.76
C PRO A 87 13.73 5.69 -18.77
N LYS A 88 14.35 4.53 -19.10
CA LYS A 88 14.43 3.41 -18.16
C LYS A 88 14.61 4.08 -16.79
N PRO A 89 13.84 3.74 -15.72
CA PRO A 89 14.37 4.07 -14.41
C PRO A 89 15.78 3.50 -14.47
N ASP A 90 16.76 4.39 -14.51
CA ASP A 90 18.13 3.97 -14.70
C ASP A 90 18.37 2.95 -13.61
N ASN A 91 18.94 1.84 -14.03
CA ASN A 91 19.35 0.71 -13.22
C ASN A 91 19.57 1.16 -11.78
N PRO A 92 18.83 0.61 -10.80
CA PRO A 92 18.29 1.35 -9.66
C PRO A 92 19.20 2.51 -9.34
N ALA A 93 18.84 3.72 -9.79
CA ALA A 93 19.47 4.95 -9.31
C ALA A 93 19.73 4.68 -7.84
N GLN A 94 21.02 4.62 -7.49
CA GLN A 94 21.51 4.39 -6.14
C GLN A 94 20.41 4.89 -5.23
N VAL A 95 19.64 3.95 -4.65
CA VAL A 95 18.81 4.34 -3.52
C VAL A 95 19.86 4.95 -2.64
N ASP A 96 19.84 6.27 -2.47
CA ASP A 96 20.72 6.94 -1.56
C ASP A 96 20.44 6.22 -0.25
N LYS A 97 21.26 5.20 0.05
CA LYS A 97 21.27 4.51 1.32
C LYS A 97 21.45 5.69 2.24
N PRO A 98 20.50 6.01 3.11
CA PRO A 98 20.56 7.30 3.74
C PRO A 98 21.86 7.31 4.54
N GLU A 99 22.80 8.18 4.15
CA GLU A 99 24.14 8.11 4.69
C GLU A 99 24.07 8.44 6.18
N GLY A 100 24.79 7.66 6.98
CA GLY A 100 24.81 7.82 8.44
C GLY A 100 23.57 7.32 9.20
N LEU A 101 22.70 6.47 8.62
CA LEU A 101 21.65 5.83 9.43
C LEU A 101 22.24 4.87 10.47
N SER A 102 21.68 4.92 11.68
CA SER A 102 21.95 3.94 12.72
C SER A 102 21.58 2.51 12.26
N PRO A 103 22.22 1.47 12.83
CA PRO A 103 21.83 0.08 12.57
C PRO A 103 20.35 -0.20 12.87
N LEU A 104 19.78 0.50 13.87
CA LEU A 104 18.36 0.38 14.22
C LEU A 104 17.46 0.86 13.08
N ARG A 105 17.71 2.04 12.52
CA ARG A 105 16.95 2.58 11.38
C ARG A 105 17.04 1.69 10.16
N GLN A 106 18.24 1.16 9.87
CA GLN A 106 18.43 0.21 8.76
C GLN A 106 17.57 -1.04 8.94
N LYS A 107 17.49 -1.58 10.16
CA LYS A 107 16.66 -2.75 10.48
C LYS A 107 15.16 -2.44 10.35
N ILE A 108 14.71 -1.29 10.84
CA ILE A 108 13.33 -0.82 10.69
C ILE A 108 12.94 -0.74 9.21
N ILE A 109 13.78 -0.11 8.39
CA ILE A 109 13.55 0.03 6.95
C ILE A 109 13.45 -1.35 6.27
N ALA A 110 14.39 -2.24 6.57
CA ALA A 110 14.42 -3.58 5.99
C ALA A 110 13.16 -4.39 6.32
N ILE A 111 12.72 -4.38 7.59
CA ILE A 111 11.50 -5.07 8.02
C ILE A 111 10.27 -4.47 7.34
N ALA A 112 10.15 -3.14 7.30
CA ALA A 112 9.03 -2.46 6.67
C ALA A 112 8.94 -2.81 5.16
N GLN A 113 10.06 -2.76 4.45
CA GLN A 113 10.13 -3.13 3.03
C GLN A 113 9.76 -4.60 2.81
N GLN A 114 10.22 -5.52 3.67
CA GLN A 114 9.88 -6.93 3.59
C GLN A 114 8.37 -7.18 3.73
N GLN A 115 7.66 -6.37 4.51
CA GLN A 115 6.20 -6.47 4.65
C GLN A 115 5.45 -5.90 3.44
N ALA A 116 6.04 -4.93 2.73
CA ALA A 116 5.46 -4.32 1.54
C ALA A 116 5.74 -5.10 0.24
N ALA A 117 6.76 -5.96 0.24
CA ALA A 117 7.24 -6.65 -0.95
C ALA A 117 6.86 -8.15 -0.99
N PRO A 118 6.54 -8.69 -2.18
CA PRO A 118 6.15 -7.95 -3.38
C PRO A 118 4.78 -7.26 -3.19
N PRO A 119 4.45 -6.19 -3.95
CA PRO A 119 3.12 -5.59 -3.91
C PRO A 119 2.02 -6.63 -4.21
N PRO A 120 0.89 -6.62 -3.49
CA PRO A 120 0.40 -5.55 -2.59
C PRO A 120 0.87 -5.64 -1.13
N GLY A 121 1.95 -6.38 -0.87
CA GLY A 121 2.47 -6.64 0.47
C GLY A 121 1.82 -7.85 1.13
N LYS A 122 2.30 -8.18 2.33
CA LYS A 122 1.91 -9.39 3.06
C LYS A 122 0.48 -9.36 3.62
N VAL A 123 -0.12 -8.17 3.75
CA VAL A 123 -1.54 -7.97 4.12
C VAL A 123 -2.18 -7.17 3.01
N SER A 124 -3.31 -7.65 2.45
CA SER A 124 -4.10 -6.95 1.41
C SER A 124 -5.46 -7.62 1.20
N ASP A 125 -6.51 -6.83 0.98
CA ASP A 125 -7.85 -7.29 0.54
C ASP A 125 -7.82 -7.88 -0.89
N LEU A 126 -6.77 -7.62 -1.67
CA LEU A 126 -6.63 -8.08 -3.05
C LEU A 126 -6.13 -9.53 -3.16
N VAL A 127 -5.57 -10.08 -2.08
CA VAL A 127 -4.99 -11.43 -2.07
C VAL A 127 -5.76 -12.28 -1.08
N THR A 128 -6.52 -13.25 -1.60
CA THR A 128 -7.42 -14.08 -0.81
C THR A 128 -7.08 -15.56 -0.90
N ILE A 129 -7.59 -16.31 0.05
CA ILE A 129 -7.61 -17.78 0.10
C ILE A 129 -9.04 -18.23 0.41
N GLN A 130 -9.38 -19.47 0.07
CA GLN A 130 -10.59 -20.12 0.59
C GLN A 130 -10.22 -20.93 1.83
N ASP A 131 -10.99 -20.75 2.89
CA ASP A 131 -10.95 -21.63 4.04
C ASP A 131 -11.40 -23.04 3.61
N PRO A 132 -10.55 -24.07 3.71
CA PRO A 132 -10.91 -25.42 3.28
C PRO A 132 -12.03 -26.03 4.13
N ALA A 133 -12.20 -25.60 5.39
CA ALA A 133 -13.23 -26.13 6.28
C ALA A 133 -14.59 -25.47 6.05
N THR A 134 -14.61 -24.17 5.74
CA THR A 134 -15.87 -23.40 5.66
C THR A 134 -16.22 -22.88 4.27
N GLY A 135 -15.31 -22.98 3.31
CA GLY A 135 -15.44 -22.41 1.95
C GLY A 135 -15.40 -20.88 1.91
N LYS A 136 -15.23 -20.20 3.05
CA LYS A 136 -15.25 -18.74 3.13
C LYS A 136 -14.01 -18.13 2.49
N VAL A 137 -14.19 -17.01 1.79
CA VAL A 137 -13.09 -16.22 1.25
C VAL A 137 -12.45 -15.39 2.37
N MET A 138 -11.17 -15.60 2.61
CA MET A 138 -10.38 -14.93 3.64
C MET A 138 -9.20 -14.18 3.02
N ARG A 139 -8.76 -13.11 3.67
CA ARG A 139 -7.53 -12.37 3.37
C ARG A 139 -6.35 -13.30 3.57
N LYS A 140 -5.51 -13.56 2.56
CA LYS A 140 -4.35 -14.47 2.68
C LYS A 140 -3.41 -14.06 3.83
N GLY A 141 -3.23 -12.75 4.00
CA GLY A 141 -2.41 -12.15 5.06
C GLY A 141 -3.07 -11.99 6.42
N TRP A 142 -4.23 -12.60 6.69
CA TRP A 142 -4.99 -12.33 7.91
C TRP A 142 -4.21 -12.63 9.20
N GLN A 143 -3.41 -13.70 9.22
CA GLN A 143 -2.58 -14.07 10.38
C GLN A 143 -1.45 -13.07 10.61
N GLN A 144 -0.88 -12.52 9.54
CA GLN A 144 0.13 -11.47 9.65
C GLN A 144 -0.47 -10.19 10.23
N LEU A 145 -1.70 -9.84 9.82
CA LEU A 145 -2.42 -8.73 10.41
C LEU A 145 -2.77 -9.00 11.88
N GLN A 146 -3.21 -10.21 12.22
CA GLN A 146 -3.46 -10.62 13.60
C GLN A 146 -2.21 -10.46 14.48
N ARG A 147 -1.05 -10.95 13.99
CA ARG A 147 0.25 -10.85 14.66
C ARG A 147 0.63 -9.41 15.00
N PHE A 148 0.36 -8.45 14.11
CA PHE A 148 0.61 -7.03 14.41
C PHE A 148 -0.13 -6.57 15.66
N PHE A 149 -1.38 -6.99 15.85
CA PHE A 149 -2.16 -6.64 17.03
C PHE A 149 -1.64 -7.36 18.28
N ASP A 150 -1.40 -8.66 18.17
CA ASP A 150 -0.91 -9.49 19.29
C ASP A 150 0.40 -8.97 19.88
N GLU A 151 1.32 -8.54 19.02
CA GLU A 151 2.65 -8.14 19.45
C GLU A 151 2.75 -6.64 19.74
N ALA A 152 2.01 -5.77 19.04
CA ALA A 152 2.19 -4.33 19.17
C ALA A 152 1.22 -3.64 20.12
N VAL A 153 -0.01 -4.13 20.30
CA VAL A 153 -1.03 -3.40 21.07
C VAL A 153 -0.88 -3.65 22.56
N SER A 154 -0.77 -2.58 23.36
CA SER A 154 -0.72 -2.66 24.81
C SER A 154 -1.98 -3.32 25.39
N GLY A 155 -1.80 -4.36 26.20
CA GLY A 155 -2.90 -5.07 26.85
C GLY A 155 -3.73 -5.96 25.92
N TRP A 156 -3.29 -6.17 24.67
CA TRP A 156 -3.93 -7.12 23.77
C TRP A 156 -3.71 -8.55 24.26
N THR A 157 -4.76 -9.37 24.18
CA THR A 157 -4.77 -10.75 24.67
C THR A 157 -5.58 -11.64 23.74
N PRO A 158 -5.38 -12.98 23.78
CA PRO A 158 -6.17 -13.91 22.97
C PRO A 158 -7.69 -13.80 23.18
N ASN A 159 -8.15 -13.28 24.31
CA ASN A 159 -9.58 -13.08 24.57
C ASN A 159 -10.22 -12.06 23.62
N HIS A 160 -9.47 -11.10 23.08
CA HIS A 160 -10.00 -10.14 22.12
C HIS A 160 -10.44 -10.82 20.82
N TRP A 161 -9.76 -11.88 20.40
CA TRP A 161 -10.11 -12.63 19.19
C TRP A 161 -11.36 -13.50 19.33
N LYS A 162 -11.90 -13.65 20.56
CA LYS A 162 -13.19 -14.32 20.78
C LYS A 162 -14.37 -13.48 20.29
N ASP A 163 -14.21 -12.16 20.12
CA ASP A 163 -15.23 -11.34 19.47
C ASP A 163 -15.20 -11.61 17.95
N PRO A 164 -16.30 -12.18 17.38
CA PRO A 164 -16.36 -12.51 15.97
C PRO A 164 -16.22 -11.29 15.05
N LYS A 165 -16.56 -10.08 15.51
CA LYS A 165 -16.39 -8.84 14.74
C LYS A 165 -14.93 -8.43 14.65
N ILE A 166 -14.17 -8.60 15.73
CA ILE A 166 -12.72 -8.33 15.75
C ILE A 166 -12.01 -9.33 14.84
N LEU A 167 -12.29 -10.62 15.00
CA LEU A 167 -11.69 -11.67 14.18
C LEU A 167 -12.05 -11.50 12.69
N ALA A 168 -13.32 -11.23 12.37
CA ALA A 168 -13.75 -10.94 11.00
C ALA A 168 -13.03 -9.72 10.41
N GLY A 169 -12.67 -8.72 11.22
CA GLY A 169 -11.92 -7.55 10.79
C GLY A 169 -10.55 -7.88 10.17
N VAL A 170 -9.85 -8.87 10.73
CA VAL A 170 -8.56 -9.32 10.19
C VAL A 170 -8.69 -10.41 9.14
N GLN A 171 -9.76 -11.19 9.16
CA GLN A 171 -9.96 -12.33 8.25
C GLN A 171 -10.64 -11.97 6.94
N ILE A 172 -11.66 -11.13 6.95
CA ILE A 172 -12.57 -10.97 5.81
C ILE A 172 -12.18 -9.72 5.01
N PRO A 173 -11.91 -9.83 3.69
CA PRO A 173 -11.69 -8.67 2.84
C PRO A 173 -12.83 -7.65 2.93
N GLY A 174 -12.50 -6.35 2.99
CA GLY A 174 -13.49 -5.29 3.19
C GLY A 174 -14.02 -5.10 4.62
N ARG A 175 -13.76 -6.04 5.56
CA ARG A 175 -14.06 -5.85 6.99
C ARG A 175 -12.88 -5.21 7.72
N ARG A 176 -13.16 -4.54 8.83
CA ARG A 176 -12.20 -3.86 9.70
C ARG A 176 -12.49 -4.22 11.16
N ILE A 177 -11.46 -4.24 12.00
CA ILE A 177 -11.65 -4.38 13.44
C ILE A 177 -12.46 -3.17 13.94
N PRO A 178 -13.55 -3.35 14.69
CA PRO A 178 -14.35 -2.25 15.22
C PRO A 178 -13.56 -1.36 16.20
N GLN A 179 -13.88 -0.06 16.25
CA GLN A 179 -13.44 0.85 17.33
C GLN A 179 -14.65 1.62 17.89
N PRO A 180 -14.61 2.03 19.17
CA PRO A 180 -15.59 2.96 19.73
C PRO A 180 -15.57 4.29 18.95
N GLY A 181 -16.74 4.76 18.50
CA GLY A 181 -16.93 6.11 17.93
C GLY A 181 -16.34 6.35 16.53
N THR A 182 -15.69 5.38 15.90
CA THR A 182 -15.16 5.50 14.52
C THR A 182 -15.36 4.22 13.71
N SER A 183 -15.47 4.35 12.39
CA SER A 183 -15.59 3.21 11.47
C SER A 183 -14.24 2.52 11.24
N GLY A 184 -13.84 1.68 12.21
CA GLY A 184 -12.79 0.67 12.07
C GLY A 184 -11.36 1.15 12.38
N VAL A 185 -10.56 0.26 12.96
CA VAL A 185 -9.13 0.52 13.26
C VAL A 185 -8.37 0.74 11.95
N SER A 186 -7.82 1.94 11.77
CA SER A 186 -6.77 2.15 10.77
C SER A 186 -5.44 1.65 11.34
N TRP A 187 -5.06 0.41 11.01
CA TRP A 187 -3.94 -0.29 11.65
C TRP A 187 -2.54 0.17 11.21
N CYS A 188 -2.44 1.30 10.48
CA CYS A 188 -1.16 1.85 10.03
C CYS A 188 -0.18 2.10 11.19
N GLY A 189 -0.64 2.65 12.30
CA GLY A 189 0.18 2.90 13.49
C GLY A 189 0.56 1.62 14.25
N ILE A 190 -0.35 0.65 14.33
CA ILE A 190 -0.09 -0.67 14.92
C ILE A 190 0.98 -1.40 14.13
N PHE A 191 0.88 -1.39 12.79
CA PHE A 191 1.91 -1.92 11.91
C PHE A 191 3.25 -1.22 12.11
N ALA A 192 3.28 0.12 12.12
CA ALA A 192 4.53 0.85 12.33
C ALA A 192 5.17 0.49 13.68
N THR A 193 4.36 0.40 14.74
CA THR A 193 4.82 -0.05 16.07
C THR A 193 5.37 -1.46 16.03
N TRP A 194 4.69 -2.39 15.36
CA TRP A 194 5.16 -3.76 15.20
C TRP A 194 6.54 -3.81 14.51
N VAL A 195 6.75 -2.99 13.48
CA VAL A 195 8.07 -2.88 12.82
C VAL A 195 9.16 -2.43 13.81
N LEU A 196 8.87 -1.45 14.68
CA LEU A 196 9.82 -1.00 15.70
C LEU A 196 10.14 -2.11 16.71
N ILE A 197 9.13 -2.89 17.12
CA ILE A 197 9.31 -4.04 18.03
C ILE A 197 10.18 -5.10 17.39
N GLU A 198 9.89 -5.49 16.14
CA GLU A 198 10.67 -6.48 15.38
C GLU A 198 12.12 -5.98 15.14
N ALA A 199 12.31 -4.66 15.05
CA ALA A 199 13.64 -4.05 15.00
C ALA A 199 14.39 -4.13 16.33
N GLY A 200 13.71 -4.37 17.46
CA GLY A 200 14.29 -4.56 18.78
C GLY A 200 13.97 -3.46 19.79
N MET A 201 13.05 -2.54 19.46
CA MET A 201 12.66 -1.47 20.39
C MET A 201 11.63 -1.97 21.41
N ASN A 202 11.78 -1.53 22.66
CA ASN A 202 10.79 -1.80 23.71
C ASN A 202 9.66 -0.75 23.68
N VAL A 203 8.80 -0.84 22.67
CA VAL A 203 7.66 0.08 22.46
C VAL A 203 6.35 -0.69 22.31
N LYS A 204 5.23 -0.01 22.53
CA LYS A 204 3.87 -0.53 22.36
C LYS A 204 2.93 0.55 21.84
N TRP A 205 1.87 0.10 21.20
CA TRP A 205 0.76 0.90 20.72
C TRP A 205 -0.32 1.01 21.80
N GLY A 206 -0.50 2.20 22.36
CA GLY A 206 -1.61 2.51 23.23
C GLY A 206 -2.86 2.86 22.41
N LEU A 207 -3.98 2.18 22.68
CA LEU A 207 -5.27 2.53 22.07
C LEU A 207 -5.63 3.99 22.40
N GLY A 208 -5.88 4.78 21.35
CA GLY A 208 -6.15 6.22 21.46
C GLY A 208 -4.95 7.09 21.84
N LYS A 209 -3.77 6.50 22.10
CA LYS A 209 -2.56 7.21 22.55
C LYS A 209 -1.42 7.17 21.53
N GLY A 210 -1.37 6.17 20.67
CA GLY A 210 -0.29 6.02 19.69
C GLY A 210 0.90 5.24 20.24
N ILE A 211 2.10 5.51 19.72
CA ILE A 211 3.34 4.85 20.16
C ILE A 211 3.85 5.54 21.43
N ASN A 212 4.33 4.79 22.40
CA ASN A 212 4.98 5.33 23.61
C ASN A 212 6.40 5.88 23.32
N LEU A 213 6.52 6.78 22.36
CA LEU A 213 7.75 7.46 21.96
C LEU A 213 7.56 9.00 21.95
N PRO A 214 8.65 9.77 22.08
CA PRO A 214 8.60 11.22 21.92
C PRO A 214 8.09 11.63 20.54
N ILE A 215 7.17 12.61 20.52
CA ILE A 215 6.65 13.20 19.28
C ILE A 215 7.37 14.51 19.01
N LYS A 216 7.80 14.71 17.77
CA LYS A 216 8.38 15.95 17.26
C LYS A 216 7.55 16.50 16.10
N ALA A 217 7.44 17.83 16.03
CA ALA A 217 6.67 18.55 15.01
C ALA A 217 7.53 19.37 14.04
N ASP A 218 8.86 19.24 14.13
CA ASP A 218 9.80 19.81 13.16
C ASP A 218 9.89 18.94 11.88
N GLN A 219 10.77 19.32 10.95
CA GLN A 219 11.02 18.57 9.69
C GLN A 219 12.31 17.73 9.74
N GLY A 220 12.84 17.50 10.95
CA GLY A 220 14.10 16.79 11.21
C GLY A 220 14.00 15.27 11.16
N PHE A 221 12.83 14.71 10.83
CA PHE A 221 12.66 13.27 10.67
C PHE A 221 13.59 12.71 9.59
N ARG A 222 14.03 11.47 9.79
CA ARG A 222 14.89 10.71 8.91
C ARG A 222 14.20 9.39 8.52
N ALA A 223 14.70 8.75 7.48
CA ALA A 223 14.33 7.39 7.14
C ALA A 223 14.44 6.47 8.37
N GLY A 224 13.44 5.62 8.57
CA GLY A 224 13.30 4.76 9.75
C GLY A 224 12.50 5.35 10.92
N ASP A 225 12.17 6.65 10.93
CA ASP A 225 11.21 7.19 11.91
C ASP A 225 9.77 6.69 11.60
N VAL A 226 8.83 6.96 12.50
CA VAL A 226 7.40 6.79 12.21
C VAL A 226 6.76 8.15 12.04
N CYS A 227 6.40 8.49 10.81
CA CYS A 227 5.83 9.79 10.46
C CYS A 227 4.30 9.72 10.34
N ILE A 228 3.65 10.84 10.60
CA ILE A 228 2.21 11.01 10.47
C ILE A 228 1.93 11.98 9.32
N LYS A 229 1.03 11.58 8.42
CA LYS A 229 0.65 12.41 7.27
C LYS A 229 -0.35 13.49 7.71
N LYS A 230 -0.20 14.71 7.19
CA LYS A 230 -1.21 15.77 7.28
C LYS A 230 -2.53 15.32 6.62
N GLY A 231 -3.65 15.71 7.23
CA GLY A 231 -5.01 15.48 6.72
C GLY A 231 -6.01 15.18 7.83
N ASP A 232 -7.27 14.98 7.44
CA ASP A 232 -8.40 14.80 8.37
C ASP A 232 -8.39 13.45 9.10
N ARG A 233 -7.53 12.52 8.67
CA ARG A 233 -7.36 11.21 9.28
C ARG A 233 -5.90 10.97 9.58
N VAL A 234 -5.64 10.53 10.80
CA VAL A 234 -4.30 10.13 11.24
C VAL A 234 -3.85 8.92 10.42
N HIS A 235 -2.77 9.08 9.66
CA HIS A 235 -2.16 8.02 8.87
C HIS A 235 -0.66 7.93 9.16
N HIS A 236 -0.23 6.79 9.69
CA HIS A 236 1.17 6.53 10.02
C HIS A 236 1.88 5.83 8.86
N PHE A 237 3.15 6.16 8.66
CA PHE A 237 4.01 5.52 7.67
C PHE A 237 5.48 5.59 8.10
N ILE A 238 6.33 4.79 7.47
CA ILE A 238 7.77 4.77 7.73
C ILE A 238 8.48 5.28 6.47
N PRO A 239 9.13 6.46 6.48
CA PRO A 239 10.04 6.84 5.40
C PRO A 239 11.19 5.85 5.32
N ILE A 240 11.53 5.43 4.11
CA ILE A 240 12.64 4.51 3.82
C ILE A 240 13.75 5.17 3.02
N THR A 241 13.55 6.42 2.59
CA THR A 241 14.57 7.32 2.03
C THR A 241 14.41 8.72 2.62
N ASP A 242 15.49 9.51 2.62
CA ASP A 242 15.49 10.89 3.14
C ASP A 242 15.11 11.95 2.08
N GLY A 243 15.04 11.57 0.80
CA GLY A 243 14.78 12.47 -0.33
C GLY A 243 13.40 13.15 -0.30
N ASP A 244 13.16 14.05 -1.24
CA ASP A 244 11.87 14.70 -1.44
C ASP A 244 11.46 14.60 -2.93
N PRO A 245 10.49 13.74 -3.30
CA PRO A 245 9.65 12.94 -2.40
C PRO A 245 10.40 11.77 -1.75
N MET A 246 10.03 11.47 -0.50
CA MET A 246 10.48 10.26 0.20
C MET A 246 9.78 9.05 -0.38
N GLN A 247 10.45 7.90 -0.41
CA GLN A 247 9.77 6.62 -0.47
C GLN A 247 9.30 6.26 0.94
N THR A 248 8.06 5.79 1.08
CA THR A 248 7.46 5.50 2.39
C THR A 248 6.74 4.16 2.37
N VAL A 249 6.89 3.36 3.43
CA VAL A 249 6.10 2.14 3.64
C VAL A 249 4.84 2.49 4.42
N ASN A 250 3.69 2.16 3.84
CA ASN A 250 2.37 2.49 4.35
C ASN A 250 1.60 1.20 4.66
N GLY A 251 1.46 0.88 5.95
CA GLY A 251 0.45 -0.09 6.39
C GLY A 251 -0.95 0.49 6.24
N ASN A 252 -1.98 -0.37 6.16
CA ASN A 252 -3.37 0.04 6.01
C ASN A 252 -3.59 1.02 4.85
N SER A 253 -2.86 0.81 3.74
CA SER A 253 -3.02 1.60 2.52
C SER A 253 -4.24 1.12 1.73
N ASP A 254 -4.29 1.44 0.44
CA ASP A 254 -5.40 1.07 -0.45
C ASP A 254 -5.68 -0.44 -0.35
N ASN A 255 -6.95 -0.81 -0.20
CA ASN A 255 -7.36 -2.20 -0.05
C ASN A 255 -6.68 -2.91 1.15
N GLN A 256 -6.45 -2.23 2.28
CA GLN A 256 -5.73 -2.81 3.44
C GLN A 256 -4.34 -3.33 3.09
N SER A 257 -3.69 -2.72 2.10
CA SER A 257 -2.40 -3.20 1.62
C SER A 257 -1.25 -2.62 2.44
N ILE A 258 -0.08 -3.26 2.37
CA ILE A 258 1.19 -2.66 2.80
C ILE A 258 1.92 -2.22 1.54
N LEU A 259 2.00 -0.92 1.29
CA LEU A 259 2.48 -0.37 0.03
C LEU A 259 3.64 0.60 0.21
N ILE A 260 4.58 0.57 -0.73
CA ILE A 260 5.58 1.63 -0.88
C ILE A 260 4.95 2.74 -1.73
N LYS A 261 4.95 3.97 -1.22
CA LYS A 261 4.41 5.15 -1.92
C LYS A 261 5.34 6.35 -1.77
N PRO A 262 5.48 7.20 -2.81
CA PRO A 262 6.15 8.47 -2.67
C PRO A 262 5.31 9.43 -1.81
N LEU A 263 5.96 10.20 -0.94
CA LEU A 263 5.32 11.25 -0.14
C LEU A 263 6.27 12.44 -0.01
N ALA A 264 5.76 13.65 -0.25
CA ALA A 264 6.57 14.85 -0.07
C ALA A 264 6.82 15.11 1.42
N ARG A 265 8.02 15.59 1.76
CA ARG A 265 8.39 15.90 3.16
C ARG A 265 7.42 16.90 3.80
N SER A 266 6.97 17.89 3.03
CA SER A 266 5.99 18.89 3.45
C SER A 266 4.63 18.32 3.89
N GLN A 267 4.31 17.06 3.54
CA GLN A 267 3.07 16.38 3.92
C GLN A 267 3.17 15.69 5.28
N VAL A 268 4.31 15.73 5.97
CA VAL A 268 4.47 15.22 7.34
C VAL A 268 3.95 16.25 8.34
N ALA A 269 3.07 15.82 9.24
CA ALA A 269 2.51 16.64 10.32
C ALA A 269 3.43 16.65 11.56
N TYR A 270 3.82 15.44 11.99
CA TYR A 270 4.70 15.18 13.12
C TYR A 270 5.24 13.74 12.98
N TYR A 271 6.19 13.36 13.83
CA TYR A 271 6.81 12.03 13.81
C TYR A 271 7.19 11.55 15.20
N TYR A 272 7.29 10.23 15.36
CA TYR A 272 7.96 9.58 16.49
C TYR A 272 9.43 9.41 16.13
N GLN A 273 10.30 10.00 16.94
CA GLN A 273 11.74 9.84 16.76
C GLN A 273 12.20 8.48 17.31
N VAL A 274 12.98 7.76 16.51
CA VAL A 274 13.51 6.44 16.88
C VAL A 274 14.83 6.51 17.65
N ASP A 275 15.72 7.42 17.27
CA ASP A 275 17.00 7.74 17.92
C ASP A 275 17.44 9.18 17.60
#